data_AF-A0A812IU65-F1
#
_entry.id   AF-A0A812IU65-F1
#
_cell.length_a   1.000
_cell.length_b   1.000
_cell.length_c   1.000
_cell.angle_alpha   90.00
_cell.angle_beta   90.00
_cell.angle_gamma   90.00
#
_symmetry.space_group_name_H-M   'P 1'
#
loop_
_entity.id
_entity.type
_entity.pdbx_description
1 polymer ?
#
loop_
_entity_poly.entity_id
_entity_poly.type
_entity_poly.pdbx_seq_one_letter_code
_entity_poly.pdbx_strand_id
1 'polypeptide(L)'
;LSDTMAARALILTVLPLLVACQSGGNLRGSPSIDSLMACTGTGSLPDGPVCYGGSLLSETFNIHVISHDGQVGIVDMKAEGPMAGECEGANFQNNDNVITVENDHGCGLTKYEYTVEYCPDQDHVIVNLAKPYVVRVVLDSQACPAAGEV
;
A
#
# COMPACT_ATOMS: atom_id res chain seq x y z
N LEU A 1 -35.86 40.87 -40.95
CA LEU A 1 -35.31 41.64 -42.10
C LEU A 1 -34.16 42.49 -41.58
N SER A 2 -33.06 42.50 -42.35
CA SER A 2 -31.72 43.07 -42.10
C SER A 2 -30.84 42.18 -41.21
N ASP A 3 -29.87 41.40 -41.72
CA ASP A 3 -28.70 41.71 -42.58
C ASP A 3 -27.81 42.81 -41.95
N THR A 4 -26.48 42.77 -41.88
CA THR A 4 -25.45 42.07 -42.66
C THR A 4 -24.11 42.06 -41.88
N MET A 5 -23.23 41.14 -42.28
CA MET A 5 -21.81 40.94 -41.96
C MET A 5 -20.92 42.20 -41.91
N ALA A 6 -19.78 42.11 -41.20
CA ALA A 6 -18.46 42.35 -41.81
C ALA A 6 -17.30 41.91 -40.90
N ALA A 7 -16.63 40.84 -41.32
CA ALA A 7 -15.37 40.35 -40.79
C ALA A 7 -14.17 41.16 -41.35
N ARG A 8 -13.19 41.51 -40.51
CA ARG A 8 -11.83 41.90 -40.92
C ARG A 8 -10.81 41.72 -39.79
N ALA A 9 -9.89 40.76 -39.94
CA ALA A 9 -8.50 40.82 -39.46
C ALA A 9 -7.73 39.69 -40.18
N LEU A 10 -7.04 39.98 -41.29
CA LEU A 10 -5.62 40.32 -41.38
C LEU A 10 -4.66 39.22 -40.87
N ILE A 11 -4.43 38.24 -41.76
CA ILE A 11 -3.17 37.64 -42.23
C ILE A 11 -1.95 37.82 -41.31
N LEU A 12 -1.33 36.72 -40.86
CA LEU A 12 0.13 36.62 -40.64
C LEU A 12 0.65 35.17 -40.80
N THR A 13 1.54 35.03 -41.78
CA THR A 13 2.68 34.09 -41.88
C THR A 13 2.49 32.63 -42.26
N VAL A 14 3.44 32.20 -43.09
CA VAL A 14 3.47 31.01 -43.94
C VAL A 14 4.76 30.25 -43.61
N LEU A 15 4.63 28.92 -43.45
CA LEU A 15 5.63 27.85 -43.65
C LEU A 15 6.68 27.51 -42.55
N PRO A 16 7.29 26.31 -42.57
CA PRO A 16 7.02 25.27 -41.57
C PRO A 16 8.30 24.75 -40.90
N LEU A 17 8.18 24.11 -39.72
CA LEU A 17 9.19 23.16 -39.28
C LEU A 17 8.49 21.85 -38.91
N LEU A 18 8.73 20.84 -39.75
CA LEU A 18 8.58 19.44 -39.35
C LEU A 18 9.46 19.23 -38.11
N VAL A 19 8.83 19.03 -36.97
CA VAL A 19 9.44 18.26 -35.88
C VAL A 19 8.77 16.90 -35.91
N ALA A 20 9.38 15.99 -36.66
CA ALA A 20 9.16 14.57 -36.48
C ALA A 20 9.94 14.14 -35.22
N CYS A 21 9.33 14.28 -34.04
CA CYS A 21 9.74 13.48 -32.90
C CYS A 21 9.04 12.13 -33.02
N GLN A 22 9.66 11.23 -33.78
CA GLN A 22 9.51 9.80 -33.56
C GLN A 22 10.09 9.50 -32.17
N SER A 23 9.25 9.46 -31.15
CA SER A 23 9.54 8.68 -29.95
C SER A 23 8.76 7.38 -30.08
N GLY A 24 9.51 6.30 -30.27
CA GLY A 24 9.04 4.99 -30.64
C GLY A 24 7.83 4.51 -29.87
N GLY A 25 7.01 3.71 -30.56
CA GLY A 25 6.01 2.89 -29.92
C GLY A 25 6.67 2.03 -28.85
N ASN A 26 6.58 2.46 -27.60
CA ASN A 26 6.68 1.55 -26.49
C ASN A 26 5.35 0.81 -26.47
N LEU A 27 5.40 -0.43 -26.96
CA LEU A 27 4.43 -1.44 -26.64
C LEU A 27 4.10 -1.31 -25.16
N ARG A 28 2.84 -1.04 -24.89
CA ARG A 28 2.19 -0.97 -23.59
C ARG A 28 2.74 -2.10 -22.72
N GLY A 29 3.74 -1.80 -21.89
CA GLY A 29 4.36 -2.78 -21.02
C GLY A 29 3.30 -3.22 -20.03
N SER A 30 2.92 -4.50 -20.06
CA SER A 30 2.22 -5.06 -18.91
C SER A 30 3.07 -4.80 -17.68
N PRO A 31 2.50 -4.35 -16.56
CA PRO A 31 3.27 -4.22 -15.34
C PRO A 31 3.92 -5.57 -15.05
N SER A 32 5.24 -5.57 -14.82
CA SER A 32 5.93 -6.74 -14.28
C SER A 32 5.27 -7.13 -12.96
N ILE A 33 5.31 -8.42 -12.61
CA ILE A 33 4.74 -8.90 -11.33
C ILE A 33 5.35 -8.13 -10.15
N ASP A 34 6.64 -7.79 -10.22
CA ASP A 34 7.31 -6.92 -9.24
C ASP A 34 6.68 -5.53 -9.11
N SER A 35 6.16 -4.94 -10.20
CA SER A 35 5.48 -3.64 -10.15
C SER A 35 4.07 -3.74 -9.59
N LEU A 36 3.40 -4.88 -9.74
CA LEU A 36 2.11 -5.13 -9.06
C LEU A 36 2.28 -5.37 -7.56
N MET A 37 3.46 -5.85 -7.17
CA MET A 37 3.79 -6.08 -5.77
C MET A 37 4.49 -4.88 -5.12
N ALA A 38 5.02 -3.92 -5.88
CA ALA A 38 5.73 -2.78 -5.32
C ALA A 38 4.89 -2.03 -4.27
N CYS A 39 5.48 -1.76 -3.11
CA CYS A 39 4.86 -0.90 -2.11
C CYS A 39 5.03 0.55 -2.56
N THR A 40 3.93 1.23 -2.90
CA THR A 40 3.98 2.61 -3.38
C THR A 40 2.99 3.50 -2.64
N GLY A 41 3.18 4.80 -2.81
CA GLY A 41 2.32 5.83 -2.25
C GLY A 41 2.95 6.57 -1.09
N THR A 42 2.33 7.70 -0.78
CA THR A 42 2.69 8.57 0.35
C THR A 42 1.44 8.89 1.12
N GLY A 43 1.44 8.70 2.43
CA GLY A 43 0.27 8.94 3.27
C GLY A 43 0.37 8.19 4.59
N SER A 44 -0.64 8.35 5.43
CA SER A 44 -0.82 7.56 6.65
C SER A 44 -1.78 6.39 6.39
N LEU A 45 -1.88 5.49 7.37
CA LEU A 45 -2.97 4.54 7.46
C LEU A 45 -4.34 5.26 7.39
N PRO A 46 -5.40 4.59 6.89
CA PRO A 46 -6.73 5.18 6.80
C PRO A 46 -7.30 5.48 8.20
N ASP A 47 -8.10 6.53 8.31
CA ASP A 47 -8.69 6.93 9.59
C ASP A 47 -9.64 5.85 10.17
N GLY A 48 -9.52 5.63 11.48
CA GLY A 48 -10.38 4.71 12.24
C GLY A 48 -9.83 3.28 12.33
N PRO A 49 -10.61 2.34 12.88
CA PRO A 49 -10.19 0.95 12.97
C PRO A 49 -10.09 0.33 11.58
N VAL A 50 -8.94 -0.24 11.26
CA VAL A 50 -8.69 -0.92 9.98
C VAL A 50 -8.09 -2.29 10.20
N CYS A 51 -8.43 -3.23 9.32
CA CYS A 51 -7.98 -4.61 9.43
C CYS A 51 -7.35 -5.06 8.12
N TYR A 52 -6.23 -5.76 8.27
CA TYR A 52 -5.49 -6.34 7.17
C TYR A 52 -5.34 -7.83 7.43
N GLY A 53 -5.39 -8.64 6.39
CA GLY A 53 -5.10 -10.05 6.54
C GLY A 53 -4.71 -10.75 5.26
N GLY A 54 -4.10 -11.91 5.46
CA GLY A 54 -3.54 -12.70 4.39
C GLY A 54 -2.99 -14.01 4.92
N SER A 55 -2.47 -14.82 4.01
CA SER A 55 -1.90 -16.12 4.37
C SER A 55 -0.64 -16.40 3.60
N LEU A 56 0.23 -17.20 4.21
CA LEU A 56 1.41 -17.78 3.60
C LEU A 56 1.43 -19.27 3.94
N LEU A 57 1.28 -20.13 2.94
CA LEU A 57 1.25 -21.58 3.11
C LEU A 57 0.14 -22.03 4.09
N SER A 58 0.53 -22.38 5.32
CA SER A 58 -0.36 -22.88 6.39
C SER A 58 -0.56 -21.85 7.50
N GLU A 59 -0.01 -20.66 7.32
CA GLU A 59 -0.02 -19.58 8.29
C GLU A 59 -0.97 -18.48 7.82
N THR A 60 -1.83 -18.02 8.73
CA THR A 60 -2.72 -16.88 8.53
C THR A 60 -2.25 -15.74 9.40
N PHE A 61 -2.25 -14.52 8.87
CA PHE A 61 -1.87 -13.31 9.59
C PHE A 61 -3.04 -12.33 9.57
N ASN A 62 -3.41 -11.82 10.74
CA ASN A 62 -4.38 -10.76 10.91
C ASN A 62 -3.73 -9.61 11.67
N ILE A 63 -3.98 -8.39 11.21
CA ILE A 63 -3.58 -7.16 11.85
C ILE A 63 -4.82 -6.29 11.99
N HIS A 64 -5.12 -5.86 13.21
CA HIS A 64 -6.20 -4.93 13.52
C HIS A 64 -5.61 -3.68 14.14
N VAL A 65 -5.56 -2.60 13.36
CA VAL A 65 -5.15 -1.29 13.87
C VAL A 65 -6.35 -0.69 14.58
N ILE A 66 -6.29 -0.60 15.90
CA ILE A 66 -7.40 -0.13 16.74
C ILE A 66 -7.53 1.39 16.63
N SER A 67 -6.41 2.10 16.70
CA SER A 67 -6.36 3.56 16.66
C SER A 67 -4.96 4.06 16.35
N HIS A 68 -4.84 5.22 15.71
CA HIS A 68 -3.57 5.91 15.49
C HIS A 68 -3.77 7.40 15.25
N ASP A 69 -2.68 8.17 15.33
CA ASP A 69 -2.62 9.57 14.88
C ASP A 69 -1.91 9.75 13.52
N GLY A 70 -1.52 8.63 12.91
CA GLY A 70 -0.81 8.56 11.63
C GLY A 70 0.67 8.20 11.80
N GLN A 71 1.25 8.48 12.96
CA GLN A 71 2.64 8.15 13.31
C GLN A 71 2.73 7.11 14.41
N VAL A 72 1.87 7.18 15.42
CA VAL A 72 1.83 6.21 16.52
C VAL A 72 0.41 5.68 16.68
N GLY A 73 0.31 4.44 17.14
CA GLY A 73 -0.99 3.82 17.34
C GLY A 73 -0.96 2.54 18.15
N ILE A 74 -2.13 1.91 18.22
CA ILE A 74 -2.39 0.67 18.93
C ILE A 74 -2.84 -0.37 17.91
N VAL A 75 -2.27 -1.57 18.00
CA VAL A 75 -2.54 -2.67 17.08
C VAL A 75 -2.72 -3.98 17.86
N ASP A 76 -3.65 -4.79 17.38
CA ASP A 76 -3.74 -6.20 17.71
C ASP A 76 -3.20 -7.01 16.54
N MET A 77 -2.45 -8.07 16.84
CA MET A 77 -1.89 -8.95 15.83
C MET A 77 -2.11 -10.39 16.21
N LYS A 78 -2.48 -11.20 15.21
CA LYS A 78 -2.60 -12.63 15.37
C LYS A 78 -2.00 -13.36 14.19
N ALA A 79 -1.22 -14.38 14.51
CA ALA A 79 -0.78 -15.38 13.56
C ALA A 79 -1.37 -16.73 13.98
N GLU A 80 -1.96 -17.44 13.04
CA GLU A 80 -2.48 -18.78 13.22
C GLU A 80 -1.69 -19.75 12.34
N GLY A 81 -1.37 -20.94 12.86
CA GLY A 81 -0.59 -21.95 12.15
C GLY A 81 0.58 -22.49 12.98
N PRO A 82 1.54 -23.19 12.35
CA PRO A 82 2.74 -23.71 13.00
C PRO A 82 3.53 -22.67 13.83
N MET A 83 3.54 -21.40 13.41
CA MET A 83 4.17 -20.29 14.13
C MET A 83 3.15 -19.36 14.78
N ALA A 84 2.09 -19.91 15.38
CA ALA A 84 1.04 -19.13 16.02
C ALA A 84 1.55 -18.21 17.14
N GLY A 85 0.84 -17.09 17.29
CA GLY A 85 1.02 -16.12 18.36
C GLY A 85 -0.02 -15.01 18.24
N GLU A 86 -0.23 -14.31 19.34
CA GLU A 86 -1.22 -13.26 19.45
C GLU A 86 -0.73 -12.20 20.42
N CYS A 87 -0.98 -10.94 20.09
CA CYS A 87 -0.81 -9.82 20.99
C CYS A 87 -1.95 -8.83 20.81
N GLU A 88 -2.45 -8.31 21.93
CA GLU A 88 -3.52 -7.32 21.95
C GLU A 88 -2.96 -6.02 22.52
N GLY A 89 -3.35 -4.89 21.94
CA GLY A 89 -3.02 -3.56 22.43
C GLY A 89 -1.53 -3.19 22.34
N ALA A 90 -0.80 -3.77 21.40
CA ALA A 90 0.61 -3.43 21.18
C ALA A 90 0.72 -2.00 20.62
N ASN A 91 1.71 -1.24 21.08
CA ASN A 91 2.01 0.04 20.46
C ASN A 91 2.75 -0.19 19.14
N PHE A 92 2.53 0.67 18.16
CA PHE A 92 3.36 0.73 16.97
C PHE A 92 3.73 2.16 16.60
N GLN A 93 4.81 2.28 15.84
CA GLN A 93 5.24 3.51 15.17
C GLN A 93 5.23 3.29 13.65
N ASN A 94 4.80 4.29 12.89
CA ASN A 94 4.82 4.34 11.44
C ASN A 94 5.73 5.49 11.02
N ASN A 95 6.88 5.15 10.45
CA ASN A 95 7.87 6.11 9.96
C ASN A 95 8.06 5.91 8.47
N ASP A 96 7.57 6.84 7.66
CA ASP A 96 7.63 6.78 6.19
C ASP A 96 7.17 5.42 5.64
N ASN A 97 5.98 4.99 6.06
CA ASN A 97 5.34 3.71 5.72
C ASN A 97 5.94 2.46 6.37
N VAL A 98 7.07 2.56 7.08
CA VAL A 98 7.66 1.43 7.81
C VAL A 98 7.04 1.35 9.19
N ILE A 99 6.36 0.25 9.46
CA ILE A 99 5.67 -0.02 10.74
C ILE A 99 6.61 -0.82 11.65
N THR A 100 6.85 -0.28 12.84
CA THR A 100 7.58 -0.94 13.93
C THR A 100 6.63 -1.20 15.08
N VAL A 101 6.43 -2.46 15.44
CA VAL A 101 5.63 -2.85 16.61
C VAL A 101 6.54 -2.90 17.83
N GLU A 102 6.18 -2.16 18.87
CA GLU A 102 6.94 -2.10 20.10
C GLU A 102 6.63 -3.31 20.98
N ASN A 103 7.67 -3.91 21.57
CA ASN A 103 7.53 -5.11 22.41
C ASN A 103 6.72 -6.21 21.71
N ASP A 104 7.05 -6.52 20.46
CA ASP A 104 6.44 -7.52 19.57
C ASP A 104 6.44 -8.98 20.11
N HIS A 105 6.96 -9.18 21.32
CA HIS A 105 6.93 -10.43 22.05
C HIS A 105 5.49 -10.94 22.21
N GLY A 106 5.17 -11.99 21.46
CA GLY A 106 3.85 -12.63 21.49
C GLY A 106 3.06 -12.45 20.21
N CYS A 107 3.32 -11.44 19.38
CA CYS A 107 2.57 -11.08 18.17
C CYS A 107 2.71 -12.07 16.98
N GLY A 108 3.14 -13.32 17.22
CA GLY A 108 3.32 -14.32 16.17
C GLY A 108 4.54 -14.13 15.25
N LEU A 109 5.26 -13.01 15.37
CA LEU A 109 6.40 -12.69 14.50
C LEU A 109 7.79 -12.88 15.13
N THR A 110 7.85 -13.12 16.44
CA THR A 110 9.10 -13.22 17.23
C THR A 110 10.14 -14.24 16.74
N LYS A 111 9.71 -15.24 15.96
CA LYS A 111 10.59 -16.28 15.38
C LYS A 111 11.20 -15.87 14.05
N TYR A 112 10.79 -14.73 13.52
CA TYR A 112 11.23 -14.20 12.24
C TYR A 112 12.08 -12.95 12.45
N GLU A 113 13.04 -12.75 11.55
CA GLU A 113 13.55 -11.41 11.28
C GLU A 113 12.63 -10.82 10.22
N TYR A 114 11.98 -9.68 10.49
CA TYR A 114 10.93 -9.16 9.62
C TYR A 114 10.92 -7.62 9.51
N THR A 115 10.30 -7.12 8.46
CA THR A 115 9.86 -5.72 8.35
C THR A 115 8.38 -5.66 7.99
N VAL A 116 7.70 -4.61 8.42
CA VAL A 116 6.30 -4.34 8.07
C VAL A 116 6.22 -3.01 7.36
N GLU A 117 5.54 -2.98 6.22
CA GLU A 117 5.36 -1.78 5.40
C GLU A 117 3.89 -1.60 5.03
N TYR A 118 3.36 -0.39 5.16
CA TYR A 118 2.04 -0.03 4.64
C TYR A 118 2.19 0.60 3.25
N CYS A 119 1.32 0.26 2.30
CA CYS A 119 1.37 0.82 0.94
C CYS A 119 0.12 1.65 0.65
N PRO A 120 0.20 2.98 0.78
CA PRO A 120 -0.97 3.85 0.66
C PRO A 120 -1.70 3.76 -0.69
N ASP A 121 -0.99 3.50 -1.80
CA ASP A 121 -1.64 3.42 -3.11
C ASP A 121 -2.49 2.14 -3.27
N GLN A 122 -2.13 1.07 -2.55
CA GLN A 122 -2.78 -0.23 -2.62
C GLN A 122 -3.72 -0.51 -1.44
N ASP A 123 -3.60 0.27 -0.36
CA ASP A 123 -4.22 0.01 0.94
C ASP A 123 -4.00 -1.45 1.40
N HIS A 124 -2.73 -1.88 1.42
CA HIS A 124 -2.34 -3.16 1.98
C HIS A 124 -1.14 -3.02 2.91
N VAL A 125 -0.92 -4.05 3.71
CA VAL A 125 0.27 -4.19 4.54
C VAL A 125 1.12 -5.32 3.99
N ILE A 126 2.42 -5.13 3.95
CA ILE A 126 3.38 -6.18 3.62
C ILE A 126 4.15 -6.56 4.86
N VAL A 127 4.26 -7.86 5.08
CA VAL A 127 5.21 -8.42 6.03
C VAL A 127 6.33 -9.08 5.22
N ASN A 128 7.51 -8.48 5.24
CA ASN A 128 8.71 -9.08 4.64
C ASN A 128 9.41 -9.91 5.72
N LEU A 129 9.44 -11.22 5.54
CA LEU A 129 10.23 -12.13 6.35
C LEU A 129 11.61 -12.27 5.71
N ALA A 130 12.67 -12.11 6.50
CA ALA A 130 14.07 -12.23 6.08
C ALA A 130 14.73 -13.51 6.59
N LYS A 131 14.37 -13.98 7.79
CA LYS A 131 14.83 -15.26 8.36
C LYS A 131 13.69 -15.97 9.08
N PRO A 132 13.65 -17.32 9.07
CA PRO A 132 14.57 -18.22 8.37
C PRO A 132 14.36 -18.31 6.85
N TYR A 133 13.28 -17.73 6.34
CA TYR A 133 12.95 -17.71 4.91
C TYR A 133 12.77 -16.27 4.43
N VAL A 134 13.23 -16.01 3.20
CA VAL A 134 13.02 -14.72 2.54
C VAL A 134 11.70 -14.79 1.77
N VAL A 135 10.63 -14.29 2.36
CA VAL A 135 9.28 -14.35 1.79
C VAL A 135 8.55 -13.06 2.06
N ARG A 136 7.74 -12.63 1.11
CA ARG A 136 6.89 -11.46 1.20
C ARG A 136 5.44 -11.88 1.31
N VAL A 137 4.77 -11.47 2.38
CA VAL A 137 3.35 -11.71 2.61
C VAL A 137 2.62 -10.40 2.41
N VAL A 138 1.61 -10.40 1.54
CA VAL A 138 0.71 -9.26 1.34
C VAL A 138 -0.56 -9.51 2.15
N LEU A 139 -0.93 -8.54 2.96
CA LEU A 139 -2.13 -8.52 3.78
C LEU A 139 -3.08 -7.47 3.23
N ASP A 140 -4.16 -7.92 2.60
CA ASP A 140 -5.13 -7.04 1.98
C ASP A 140 -6.06 -6.43 3.04
N SER A 141 -6.51 -5.20 2.79
CA SER A 141 -7.55 -4.54 3.58
C SER A 141 -8.83 -5.38 3.59
N GLN A 142 -9.41 -5.56 4.78
CA GLN A 142 -10.61 -6.36 5.00
C GLN A 142 -11.50 -5.74 6.08
N ALA A 143 -12.75 -6.20 6.14
CA ALA A 143 -13.65 -5.80 7.20
C ALA A 143 -13.13 -6.28 8.56
N CYS A 144 -13.11 -5.40 9.54
CA CYS A 144 -12.72 -5.78 10.89
C CYS A 144 -13.73 -6.74 11.53
N PRO A 145 -13.26 -7.75 12.30
CA PRO A 145 -14.13 -8.58 13.11
C PRO A 145 -14.91 -7.73 14.12
N ALA A 146 -15.99 -8.29 14.66
CA ALA A 146 -16.68 -7.65 15.78
C ALA A 146 -15.74 -7.59 17.00
N ALA A 147 -15.89 -6.56 17.83
CA ALA A 147 -14.99 -6.28 18.94
C ALA A 147 -14.69 -7.52 19.83
N GLY A 148 -13.40 -7.83 20.01
CA GLY A 148 -12.90 -8.95 20.81
C GLY A 148 -12.45 -10.18 20.02
N GLU A 149 -12.35 -10.08 18.70
CA GLU A 149 -11.82 -11.14 17.84
C GLU A 149 -10.77 -10.54 16.88
N VAL A 150 -9.59 -11.17 16.82
CA VAL A 150 -8.50 -10.88 15.88
C VAL A 150 -8.01 -12.17 15.24
#